data_AF-A0A9J8BQ75-F1
#
_entry.id   AF-A0A9J8BQ75-F1
#
_cell.length_a   1.000
_cell.length_b   1.000
_cell.length_c   1.000
_cell.angle_alpha   90.00
_cell.angle_beta   90.00
_cell.angle_gamma   90.00
#
_symmetry.space_group_name_H-M   'P 1'
#
loop_
_entity.id
_entity.type
_entity.pdbx_description
1 polymer ?
#
loop_
_entity_poly.entity_id
_entity_poly.type
_entity_poly.pdbx_seq_one_letter_code
_entity_poly.pdbx_strand_id
1 'polypeptide(L)'
;MLRLNPIFDTQKDVVSSILAKEERANIGVLEPRILSVERDGGVVYSWRGATGTTRIGKYDPHSTENKLLYTFEKQECVSSCSLNKEETLLAVSLSQSTQGEGRFKPVSKCLTLLIEIHPINNTKVLKAVDCKVKVQFLYPKTCRPTVLESHLLLAAED
;
A
#
# COMPACT_ATOMS: atom_id res chain seq x y z
N MET A 1 -0.78 -33.06 -9.32
CA MET A 1 -0.57 -32.10 -8.22
C MET A 1 0.49 -31.11 -8.67
N LEU A 2 0.17 -29.83 -8.77
CA LEU A 2 1.11 -28.79 -9.22
C LEU A 2 2.17 -28.59 -8.12
N ARG A 3 3.46 -28.66 -8.47
CA ARG A 3 4.55 -28.28 -7.57
C ARG A 3 4.73 -26.78 -7.67
N LEU A 4 4.19 -26.04 -6.70
CA LEU A 4 4.38 -24.60 -6.58
C LEU A 4 5.59 -24.36 -5.68
N ASN A 5 6.59 -23.64 -6.18
CA ASN A 5 7.72 -23.17 -5.39
C ASN A 5 7.38 -21.76 -4.89
N PRO A 6 7.39 -21.50 -3.57
CA PRO A 6 7.14 -20.16 -3.05
C PRO A 6 8.30 -19.24 -3.45
N ILE A 7 7.97 -18.11 -4.08
CA ILE A 7 8.92 -17.06 -4.45
C ILE A 7 8.94 -15.89 -3.46
N PHE A 8 8.02 -15.89 -2.50
CA PHE A 8 7.85 -14.85 -1.49
C PHE A 8 7.28 -15.47 -0.21
N ASP A 9 7.83 -15.07 0.93
CA ASP A 9 7.39 -15.42 2.27
C ASP A 9 7.33 -14.17 3.16
N THR A 10 6.14 -13.82 3.65
CA THR A 10 5.94 -12.59 4.43
C THR A 10 6.79 -12.52 5.70
N GLN A 11 7.04 -13.66 6.37
CA GLN A 11 7.81 -13.66 7.62
C GLN A 11 9.30 -13.44 7.36
N LYS A 12 9.84 -14.18 6.39
CA LYS A 12 11.24 -14.12 6.01
C LYS A 12 11.55 -12.81 5.29
N ASP A 13 10.76 -12.47 4.28
CA ASP A 13 11.09 -11.42 3.33
C ASP A 13 10.65 -10.03 3.81
N VAL A 14 9.64 -9.93 4.68
CA VAL A 14 9.11 -8.64 5.16
C VAL A 14 9.34 -8.44 6.66
N VAL A 15 8.80 -9.32 7.52
CA VAL A 15 8.80 -9.12 8.98
C VAL A 15 10.22 -8.95 9.51
N SER A 16 11.15 -9.79 9.07
CA SER A 16 12.56 -9.73 9.49
C SER A 16 13.22 -8.38 9.15
N SER A 17 12.89 -7.79 8.00
CA SER A 17 13.41 -6.50 7.57
C SER A 17 12.82 -5.33 8.38
N ILE A 18 11.53 -5.37 8.67
CA ILE A 18 10.86 -4.36 9.51
C ILE A 18 11.47 -4.36 10.92
N LEU A 19 11.63 -5.54 11.52
CA LEU A 19 12.22 -5.70 12.85
C LEU A 19 13.67 -5.19 12.94
N ALA A 20 14.43 -5.26 11.85
CA ALA A 20 15.79 -4.74 11.79
C ALA A 20 15.85 -3.20 11.71
N LYS A 21 14.82 -2.57 11.13
CA LYS A 21 14.77 -1.12 10.88
C LYS A 21 13.99 -0.35 11.94
N GLU A 22 13.03 -0.97 12.63
CA GLU A 22 12.26 -0.32 13.70
C GLU A 22 12.92 -0.46 15.08
N GLU A 23 12.82 0.59 15.89
CA GLU A 23 13.27 0.58 17.28
C GLU A 23 12.44 -0.44 18.07
N ARG A 24 13.09 -1.54 18.48
CA ARG A 24 12.47 -2.71 19.12
C ARG A 24 11.56 -2.42 20.31
N ALA A 25 11.68 -1.25 20.94
CA ALA A 25 11.02 -0.92 22.21
C ALA A 25 9.50 -0.69 22.09
N ASN A 26 8.96 -0.40 20.90
CA ASN A 26 7.54 -0.07 20.71
C ASN A 26 6.84 -0.90 19.61
N ILE A 27 7.47 -2.00 19.19
CA ILE A 27 6.92 -2.87 18.16
C ILE A 27 5.89 -3.77 18.85
N GLY A 28 4.61 -3.43 18.73
CA GLY A 28 3.51 -4.34 19.04
C GLY A 28 3.52 -5.57 18.11
N VAL A 29 2.42 -6.32 18.03
CA VAL A 29 2.33 -7.45 17.08
C VAL A 29 2.48 -6.92 15.65
N LEU A 30 3.56 -7.29 14.95
CA LEU A 30 3.76 -6.99 13.54
C LEU A 30 2.93 -7.94 12.70
N GLU A 31 1.82 -7.43 12.18
CA GLU A 31 0.97 -8.12 11.21
C GLU A 31 1.01 -7.37 9.88
N PRO A 32 2.07 -7.56 9.06
CA PRO A 32 2.07 -7.00 7.72
C PRO A 32 0.94 -7.62 6.90
N ARG A 33 0.17 -6.77 6.22
CA ARG A 33 -0.91 -7.17 5.31
C ARG A 33 -0.50 -6.89 3.87
N ILE A 34 -0.48 -7.93 3.04
CA ILE A 34 -0.27 -7.79 1.61
C ILE A 34 -1.47 -7.04 1.03
N LEU A 35 -1.18 -6.00 0.25
CA LEU A 35 -2.18 -5.13 -0.36
C LEU A 35 -2.32 -5.40 -1.86
N SER A 36 -1.20 -5.62 -2.55
CA SER A 36 -1.16 -5.90 -3.99
C SER A 36 0.19 -6.47 -4.40
N VAL A 37 0.24 -6.97 -5.64
CA VAL A 37 1.48 -7.37 -6.32
C VAL A 37 1.53 -6.58 -7.61
N GLU A 38 2.57 -5.77 -7.76
CA GLU A 38 2.78 -4.94 -8.94
C GLU A 38 3.30 -5.76 -10.12
N ARG A 39 3.29 -5.17 -11.31
CA ARG A 39 3.63 -5.90 -12.54
C ARG A 39 5.08 -6.38 -12.58
N ASP A 40 5.98 -5.66 -11.93
CA ASP A 40 7.37 -6.05 -11.75
C ASP A 40 7.55 -7.19 -10.74
N GLY A 41 6.46 -7.70 -10.16
CA GLY A 41 6.49 -8.72 -9.12
C GLY A 41 6.69 -8.16 -7.71
N GLY A 42 6.85 -6.83 -7.57
CA GLY A 42 7.01 -6.19 -6.28
C GLY A 42 5.76 -6.34 -5.42
N VAL A 43 5.93 -6.75 -4.17
CA VAL A 43 4.82 -6.99 -3.25
C VAL A 43 4.62 -5.76 -2.39
N VAL A 44 3.45 -5.13 -2.51
CA VAL A 44 3.08 -3.96 -1.70
C VAL A 44 2.34 -4.44 -0.46
N TYR A 45 2.75 -3.94 0.69
CA TYR A 45 2.19 -4.33 1.98
C TYR A 45 2.06 -3.14 2.92
N SER A 46 1.23 -3.29 3.94
CA SER A 46 1.11 -2.33 5.03
C SER A 46 1.41 -2.98 6.37
N TRP A 47 1.83 -2.19 7.35
CA TRP A 47 1.95 -2.62 8.74
C TRP A 47 1.67 -1.45 9.68
N ARG A 48 1.41 -1.80 10.94
CA ARG A 48 1.26 -0.83 12.03
C ARG A 48 2.65 -0.42 12.52
N GLY A 49 2.96 0.87 12.47
CA GLY A 49 4.15 1.44 13.08
C GLY A 49 4.01 1.65 14.59
N ALA A 50 5.14 1.78 15.28
CA ALA A 50 5.23 1.96 16.73
C ALA A 50 4.33 3.07 17.33
N THR A 51 4.09 4.15 16.60
CA THR A 51 3.34 5.33 17.08
C THR A 51 1.85 5.30 16.72
N GLY A 52 1.30 4.13 16.39
CA GLY A 52 -0.08 4.01 15.89
C GLY A 52 -0.26 4.58 14.48
N THR A 53 0.84 4.66 13.73
CA THR A 53 0.88 5.07 12.32
C THR A 53 0.63 3.87 11.41
N THR A 54 0.12 4.12 10.21
CA THR A 54 0.03 3.08 9.17
C THR A 54 1.12 3.29 8.15
N ARG A 55 1.97 2.30 7.96
CA ARG A 55 3.08 2.36 7.01
C ARG A 55 2.77 1.51 5.79
N ILE A 56 3.15 1.99 4.62
CA ILE A 56 3.09 1.25 3.36
C ILE A 56 4.50 1.08 2.84
N GLY A 57 4.83 -0.14 2.44
CA GLY A 57 6.12 -0.48 1.87
C GLY A 57 5.96 -1.43 0.69
N LYS A 58 7.06 -1.63 -0.01
CA LYS A 58 7.17 -2.55 -1.12
C LYS A 58 8.40 -3.41 -0.95
N TYR A 59 8.22 -4.71 -1.16
CA TYR A 59 9.30 -5.68 -1.29
C TYR A 59 9.62 -5.85 -2.78
N ASP A 60 10.90 -5.71 -3.13
CA ASP A 60 11.39 -5.99 -4.47
C ASP A 60 12.02 -7.41 -4.51
N PRO A 61 11.43 -8.37 -5.25
CA PRO A 61 11.96 -9.73 -5.33
C PRO A 61 13.31 -9.82 -6.07
N HIS A 62 13.71 -8.80 -6.85
CA HIS A 62 14.98 -8.81 -7.57
C HIS A 62 16.15 -8.43 -6.68
N SER A 63 16.02 -7.35 -5.90
CA SER A 63 17.03 -6.89 -4.95
C SER A 63 16.91 -7.56 -3.58
N THR A 64 15.78 -8.21 -3.29
CA THR A 64 15.41 -8.75 -1.97
C THR A 64 15.34 -7.70 -0.88
N GLU A 65 15.06 -6.45 -1.25
CA GLU A 65 14.99 -5.31 -0.34
C GLU A 65 13.56 -4.86 -0.05
N ASN A 66 13.38 -4.27 1.14
CA ASN A 66 12.14 -3.61 1.55
C ASN A 66 12.33 -2.10 1.61
N LYS A 67 11.44 -1.38 0.92
CA LYS A 67 11.40 0.08 0.87
C LYS A 67 10.15 0.59 1.58
N LEU A 68 10.31 1.53 2.52
CA LEU A 68 9.21 2.32 3.05
C LEU A 68 8.82 3.36 2.01
N LEU A 69 7.53 3.41 1.66
CA LEU A 69 7.00 4.29 0.61
C LEU A 69 6.23 5.47 1.19
N TYR A 70 5.39 5.21 2.19
CA TYR A 70 4.53 6.23 2.78
C TYR A 70 4.16 5.88 4.22
N THR A 71 3.97 6.90 5.06
CA THR A 71 3.49 6.76 6.43
C THR A 71 2.29 7.67 6.66
N PHE A 72 1.15 7.09 7.00
CA PHE A 72 0.01 7.82 7.51
C PHE A 72 0.22 8.14 8.99
N GLU A 73 -0.10 9.36 9.38
CA GLU A 73 0.00 9.84 10.77
C GLU A 73 -0.95 9.12 11.74
N LYS A 74 -1.96 8.42 11.22
CA LYS A 74 -2.98 7.71 11.99
C LYS A 74 -3.08 6.25 11.57
N GLN A 75 -3.76 5.48 12.41
CA GLN A 75 -4.07 4.10 12.12
C GLN A 75 -5.26 4.05 11.15
N GLU A 76 -5.00 3.59 9.93
CA GLU A 76 -5.96 3.46 8.85
C GLU A 76 -6.01 1.99 8.42
N CYS A 77 -7.17 1.54 7.93
CA CYS A 77 -7.29 0.23 7.32
C CYS A 77 -7.17 0.36 5.80
N VAL A 78 -6.05 -0.11 5.23
CA VAL A 78 -5.84 -0.08 3.79
C VAL A 78 -6.53 -1.26 3.15
N SER A 79 -7.47 -0.98 2.24
CA SER A 79 -8.26 -1.99 1.52
C SER A 79 -7.72 -2.30 0.13
N SER A 80 -7.09 -1.32 -0.53
CA SER A 80 -6.44 -1.47 -1.84
C SER A 80 -5.33 -0.44 -1.97
N CYS A 81 -4.26 -0.78 -2.67
CA CYS A 81 -3.09 0.07 -2.84
C CYS A 81 -2.35 -0.30 -4.13
N SER A 82 -1.85 0.69 -4.85
CA SER A 82 -0.97 0.46 -6.00
C SER A 82 -0.04 1.65 -6.26
N LEU A 83 1.08 1.38 -6.94
CA LEU A 83 2.12 2.34 -7.29
C LEU A 83 2.30 2.48 -8.80
N ASN A 84 2.57 3.70 -9.26
CA ASN A 84 3.04 3.87 -10.64
C ASN A 84 4.45 3.28 -10.82
N LYS A 85 4.91 3.26 -12.07
CA LYS A 85 6.16 2.61 -12.48
C LYS A 85 7.38 3.23 -11.83
N GLU A 86 7.36 4.55 -11.69
CA GLU A 86 8.45 5.34 -11.13
C GLU A 86 8.41 5.37 -9.59
N GLU A 87 7.42 4.74 -8.96
CA GLU A 87 7.18 4.76 -7.50
C GLU A 87 7.06 6.19 -6.93
N THR A 88 6.50 7.10 -7.72
CA THR A 88 6.27 8.51 -7.37
C THR A 88 4.83 8.80 -6.97
N LEU A 89 3.88 7.96 -7.40
CA LEU A 89 2.45 8.07 -7.12
C LEU A 89 1.95 6.82 -6.40
N LEU A 90 1.16 7.06 -5.36
CA LEU A 90 0.49 6.06 -4.55
C LEU A 90 -1.03 6.25 -4.67
N ALA A 91 -1.71 5.25 -5.22
CA ALA A 91 -3.16 5.15 -5.17
C ALA A 91 -3.53 4.24 -4.00
N VAL A 92 -4.42 4.69 -3.12
CA VAL A 92 -4.73 3.98 -1.88
C VAL A 92 -6.19 4.18 -1.50
N SER A 93 -6.89 3.08 -1.21
CA SER A 93 -8.27 3.07 -0.72
C SER A 93 -8.29 2.67 0.74
N LEU A 94 -8.81 3.56 1.59
CA LEU A 94 -8.88 3.42 3.04
C LEU A 94 -10.31 3.14 3.48
N SER A 95 -10.49 2.18 4.39
CA SER A 95 -11.75 1.92 5.07
C SER A 95 -11.72 2.55 6.46
N GLN A 96 -12.58 3.52 6.71
CA GLN A 96 -12.73 4.11 8.05
C GLN A 96 -13.83 3.38 8.81
N SER A 97 -13.45 2.67 9.87
CA SER A 97 -14.43 2.20 10.85
C SER A 97 -14.70 3.33 11.83
N THR A 98 -15.84 4.01 11.70
CA THR A 98 -16.33 4.86 12.78
C THR A 98 -16.77 3.94 13.92
N GLN A 99 -15.95 3.81 14.97
CA GLN A 99 -16.40 3.29 16.26
C GLN A 99 -17.35 4.33 16.88
N GLY A 100 -18.58 4.38 16.39
CA GLY A 100 -19.67 5.11 17.04
C GLY A 100 -20.55 4.11 17.78
N GLU A 101 -20.78 4.31 19.08
CA GLU A 101 -21.63 3.51 19.98
C GLU A 101 -23.14 3.59 19.65
N GLY A 102 -23.50 3.66 18.37
CA GLY A 102 -24.88 3.68 17.90
C GLY A 102 -25.38 2.28 17.55
N ARG A 103 -26.63 1.96 17.90
CA ARG A 103 -27.35 0.71 17.54
C ARG A 103 -27.54 0.48 16.02
N PHE A 104 -27.00 1.34 15.17
CA PHE A 104 -27.05 1.22 13.71
C PHE A 104 -25.65 0.88 13.19
N LYS A 105 -25.55 -0.09 12.28
CA LYS A 105 -24.28 -0.43 11.62
C LYS A 105 -23.68 0.86 11.04
N PRO A 106 -22.50 1.31 11.48
CA PRO A 106 -21.88 2.49 10.91
C PRO A 106 -21.68 2.27 9.41
N VAL A 107 -22.15 3.21 8.58
CA VAL A 107 -21.77 3.23 7.16
C VAL A 107 -20.27 3.44 7.13
N SER A 108 -19.51 2.43 6.70
CA SER A 108 -18.05 2.55 6.58
C SER A 108 -17.75 3.64 5.55
N LYS A 109 -17.23 4.78 6.01
CA LYS A 109 -16.75 5.83 5.10
C LYS A 109 -15.48 5.31 4.44
N CYS A 110 -15.42 5.37 3.12
CA CYS A 110 -14.31 4.85 2.37
C CYS A 110 -13.66 6.02 1.64
N LEU A 111 -12.38 6.24 1.89
CA LEU A 111 -11.63 7.35 1.30
C LEU A 111 -10.56 6.79 0.38
N THR A 112 -10.67 7.08 -0.91
CA THR A 112 -9.63 6.78 -1.88
C THR A 112 -8.83 8.02 -2.22
N LEU A 113 -7.51 7.89 -2.13
CA LEU A 113 -6.56 8.96 -2.37
C LEU A 113 -5.62 8.58 -3.53
N LEU A 114 -5.28 9.57 -4.34
CA LEU A 114 -4.11 9.56 -5.20
C LEU A 114 -3.11 10.56 -4.63
N ILE A 115 -1.93 10.09 -4.26
CA ILE A 115 -0.92 10.83 -3.52
C ILE A 115 0.38 10.81 -4.32
N GLU A 116 1.00 11.97 -4.51
CA GLU A 116 2.41 12.08 -4.90
C GLU A 116 3.27 11.84 -3.65
N ILE A 117 4.15 10.84 -3.70
CA ILE A 117 4.96 10.38 -2.56
C ILE A 117 6.47 10.56 -2.77
N HIS A 118 6.87 11.09 -3.94
CA HIS A 118 8.25 11.39 -4.24
C HIS A 118 8.43 12.88 -4.56
N PRO A 119 9.44 13.55 -3.96
CA PRO A 119 10.40 13.02 -2.97
C PRO A 119 9.75 12.71 -1.61
N ILE A 120 10.40 11.83 -0.80
CA ILE A 120 9.88 11.18 0.42
C ILE A 120 9.31 12.13 1.51
N ASN A 121 9.54 13.43 1.42
CA ASN A 121 9.05 14.45 2.37
C ASN A 121 8.19 15.54 1.72
N ASN A 122 7.87 15.43 0.43
CA ASN A 122 7.07 16.42 -0.28
C ASN A 122 5.79 15.76 -0.82
N THR A 123 4.99 15.25 0.11
CA THR A 123 3.83 14.44 -0.25
C THR A 123 2.64 15.34 -0.56
N LYS A 124 1.94 15.08 -1.66
CA LYS A 124 0.80 15.89 -2.08
C LYS A 124 -0.38 15.01 -2.47
N VAL A 125 -1.53 15.23 -1.85
CA VAL A 125 -2.78 14.61 -2.31
C VAL A 125 -3.21 15.28 -3.61
N LEU A 126 -3.21 14.51 -4.70
CA LEU A 126 -3.61 14.98 -6.03
C LEU A 126 -5.11 14.83 -6.26
N LYS A 127 -5.72 13.77 -5.69
CA LYS A 127 -7.15 13.51 -5.79
C LYS A 127 -7.65 12.74 -4.57
N ALA A 128 -8.88 13.03 -4.17
CA ALA A 128 -9.60 12.33 -3.12
C ALA A 128 -11.04 12.04 -3.57
N VAL A 129 -11.52 10.84 -3.26
CA VAL A 129 -12.91 10.42 -3.56
C VAL A 129 -13.46 9.65 -2.36
N ASP A 130 -14.69 9.98 -1.94
CA ASP A 130 -15.39 9.31 -0.84
C ASP A 130 -16.12 8.04 -1.35
N CYS A 131 -15.35 7.12 -1.91
CA CYS A 131 -15.84 5.81 -2.30
C CYS A 131 -14.75 4.74 -2.14
N LYS A 132 -15.18 3.50 -1.93
CA LYS A 132 -14.30 2.34 -1.91
C LYS A 132 -14.04 1.91 -3.34
N VAL A 133 -12.78 1.96 -3.76
CA VAL A 133 -12.38 1.45 -5.08
C VAL A 133 -11.19 0.53 -4.95
N LYS A 134 -11.16 -0.52 -5.77
CA LYS A 134 -9.90 -1.19 -6.09
C LYS A 134 -9.11 -0.33 -7.05
N VAL A 135 -7.83 -0.20 -6.76
CA VAL A 135 -6.88 0.60 -7.53
C VAL A 135 -5.79 -0.30 -8.08
N GLN A 136 -5.41 -0.08 -9.33
CA GLN A 136 -4.25 -0.74 -9.94
C GLN A 136 -3.64 0.17 -11.00
N PHE A 137 -2.37 0.56 -10.84
CA PHE A 137 -1.65 1.21 -11.92
C PHE A 137 -1.39 0.23 -13.05
N LEU A 138 -1.60 0.71 -14.27
CA LEU A 138 -1.39 -0.03 -15.50
C LEU A 138 -0.07 0.39 -16.12
N TYR A 139 0.69 -0.61 -16.56
CA TYR A 139 1.95 -0.40 -17.25
C TYR A 139 1.74 -0.76 -18.73
N PRO A 140 1.79 0.19 -19.67
CA PRO A 140 1.73 -0.12 -21.10
C PRO A 140 2.90 -1.04 -21.50
N LYS A 141 2.66 -2.02 -22.38
CA LYS A 141 3.74 -2.88 -22.93
C LYS A 141 4.59 -2.16 -23.98
N THR A 142 4.14 -1.03 -24.52
CA THR A 142 4.72 -0.43 -25.70
C THR A 142 5.98 0.36 -25.38
N CYS A 143 7.11 -0.08 -25.98
CA CYS A 143 8.47 0.49 -25.97
C CYS A 143 8.61 1.92 -26.55
N ARG A 144 7.61 2.80 -26.44
CA ARG A 144 7.78 4.21 -26.79
C ARG A 144 7.90 5.03 -25.51
N PRO A 145 9.05 5.66 -25.23
CA PRO A 145 9.29 6.45 -24.02
C PRO A 145 8.56 7.81 -24.06
N THR A 146 7.49 7.93 -24.84
CA THR A 146 6.97 9.24 -25.27
C THR A 146 5.94 9.83 -24.35
N VAL A 147 5.49 9.10 -23.31
CA VAL A 147 4.45 9.61 -22.43
C VAL A 147 4.81 9.33 -20.98
N LEU A 148 5.09 10.39 -20.22
CA LEU A 148 5.28 10.40 -18.76
C LEU A 148 3.94 10.20 -18.00
N GLU A 149 2.94 9.63 -18.66
CA GLU A 149 1.61 9.45 -18.10
C GLU A 149 1.53 8.14 -17.33
N SER A 150 0.93 8.21 -16.15
CA SER A 150 0.53 7.04 -15.39
C SER A 150 -0.95 6.76 -15.63
N HIS A 151 -1.29 5.50 -15.93
CA HIS A 151 -2.68 5.08 -16.09
C HIS A 151 -3.13 4.32 -14.86
N LEU A 152 -4.25 4.73 -14.26
CA LEU A 152 -4.81 4.12 -13.07
C LEU A 152 -6.15 3.48 -13.40
N LEU A 153 -6.26 2.16 -13.22
CA LEU A 153 -7.53 1.44 -13.27
C LEU A 153 -8.23 1.58 -11.92
N LEU A 154 -9.51 1.97 -11.97
CA LEU A 154 -10.40 2.07 -10.82
C LEU A 154 -11.59 1.15 -11.02
N ALA A 155 -11.89 0.33 -10.03
CA ALA A 155 -13.12 -0.45 -9.98
C ALA A 155 -13.84 -0.13 -8.66
N ALA A 156 -15.01 0.50 -8.75
CA ALA A 156 -15.86 0.72 -7.58
C ALA A 156 -16.32 -0.62 -7.02
N GLU A 157 -16.25 -0.75 -5.70
CA GLU A 157 -16.88 -1.85 -4.99
C GLU A 157 -18.25 -1.36 -4.51
N ASP A 158 -19.33 -1.98 -5.01
CA ASP A 158 -20.71 -1.74 -4.59
C ASP A 158 -21.00 -2.29 -3.18
#